data_AF-A0A9P8ZJ63-F1
#
_entry.id   AF-A0A9P8ZJ63-F1
#
_cell.length_a   1.000
_cell.length_b   1.000
_cell.length_c   1.000
_cell.angle_alpha   90.00
_cell.angle_beta   90.00
_cell.angle_gamma   90.00
#
_symmetry.space_group_name_H-M   'P 1'
#
loop_
_entity.id
_entity.type
_entity.pdbx_description
1 polymer ?
#
loop_
_entity_poly.entity_id
_entity_poly.type
_entity_poly.pdbx_seq_one_letter_code
_entity_poly.pdbx_strand_id
1 'polypeptide(L)'
;MEVVNARAALLSNYEVLQMLREQAAERSAAREAALATKREDPTVKPKLDEVCENLRTVEYEAIHFLEAKFQPTKKQTHDGISTLVSGLGKYSLTKGEKLQIVNLAPTEDIELYVVVEQLEERFLDDMPNILQLVRDSFDKDAVAVERTQREEATDAEVAALAMEIDGPDADGEYDDDSWPGDDRWANDAEEYGDSGFVEEGGLEGDLDVEEE
;
A
#
# COMPACT_ATOMS: atom_id res chain seq x y z
N MET A 1 12.72 -24.36 12.13
CA MET A 1 13.17 -22.96 12.03
C MET A 1 13.07 -22.37 13.43
N GLU A 2 14.14 -21.75 13.95
CA GLU A 2 14.15 -21.15 15.29
C GLU A 2 14.40 -19.65 15.17
N VAL A 3 13.69 -18.85 15.96
CA VAL A 3 13.81 -17.38 15.96
C VAL A 3 14.86 -16.98 16.98
N VAL A 4 16.02 -16.51 16.51
CA VAL A 4 17.13 -16.06 17.37
C VAL A 4 16.81 -14.73 18.04
N ASN A 5 16.25 -13.78 17.28
CA ASN A 5 15.86 -12.48 17.78
C ASN A 5 14.56 -12.02 17.12
N ALA A 6 13.50 -11.89 17.91
CA ALA A 6 12.19 -11.49 17.42
C ALA A 6 12.11 -10.00 17.00
N ARG A 7 12.98 -9.14 17.54
CA ARG A 7 12.96 -7.68 17.29
C ARG A 7 14.37 -7.17 17.05
N ALA A 8 14.90 -7.47 15.87
CA ALA A 8 16.24 -7.06 15.49
C ALA A 8 16.36 -5.56 15.20
N ALA A 9 15.37 -4.99 14.50
CA ALA A 9 15.39 -3.60 14.06
C ALA A 9 13.98 -3.03 13.95
N LEU A 10 13.90 -1.70 13.93
CA LEU A 10 12.73 -0.94 13.54
C LEU A 10 13.03 -0.36 12.15
N LEU A 11 12.10 -0.56 11.21
CA LEU A 11 12.20 -0.10 9.84
C LEU A 11 11.11 0.93 9.59
N SER A 12 11.47 2.01 8.91
CA SER A 12 10.53 3.03 8.46
C SER A 12 9.76 2.56 7.23
N ASN A 13 8.57 3.13 7.02
CA ASN A 13 7.74 2.87 5.84
C ASN A 13 8.51 3.16 4.53
N TYR A 14 9.36 4.19 4.53
CA TYR A 14 10.19 4.56 3.40
C TYR A 14 11.25 3.50 3.07
N GLU A 15 11.99 3.00 4.06
CA GLU A 15 13.01 1.96 3.87
C GLU A 15 12.37 0.67 3.34
N VAL A 16 11.22 0.30 3.89
CA VAL A 16 10.46 -0.88 3.42
C VAL A 16 10.00 -0.68 1.98
N LEU A 17 9.43 0.48 1.64
CA LEU A 17 9.00 0.77 0.28
C LEU A 17 10.17 0.75 -0.72
N GLN A 18 11.32 1.33 -0.35
CA GLN A 18 12.50 1.35 -1.20
C GLN A 18 13.04 -0.07 -1.44
N MET A 19 13.12 -0.88 -0.38
CA MET A 19 13.54 -2.28 -0.47
C MET A 19 12.57 -3.10 -1.35
N LEU A 20 11.26 -2.97 -1.16
CA LEU A 20 10.27 -3.69 -1.97
C LEU A 20 10.33 -3.28 -3.45
N ARG A 21 10.52 -2.00 -3.75
CA ARG A 21 10.69 -1.51 -5.13
C ARG A 21 11.97 -2.08 -5.77
N GLU A 22 13.06 -2.13 -5.04
CA GLU A 22 14.32 -2.70 -5.51
C GLU A 22 14.15 -4.20 -5.84
N GLN A 23 13.52 -4.96 -4.95
CA GLN A 23 13.23 -6.38 -5.17
C GLN A 23 12.29 -6.61 -6.36
N ALA A 24 11.23 -5.81 -6.49
CA ALA A 24 10.31 -5.88 -7.61
C ALA A 24 10.99 -5.55 -8.95
N ALA A 25 11.89 -4.56 -8.96
CA ALA A 25 12.65 -4.17 -10.15
C ALA A 25 13.69 -5.24 -10.56
N GLU A 26 14.39 -5.83 -9.60
CA GLU A 26 15.32 -6.94 -9.87
C GLU A 26 14.57 -8.14 -10.49
N ARG A 27 13.39 -8.47 -9.95
CA ARG A 27 12.55 -9.56 -10.45
C ARG A 27 11.99 -9.28 -11.84
N SER A 28 11.55 -8.05 -12.10
CA SER A 28 11.03 -7.69 -13.41
C SER A 28 12.13 -7.72 -14.48
N ALA A 29 13.33 -7.23 -14.15
CA ALA A 29 14.50 -7.30 -15.03
C ALA A 29 14.95 -8.74 -15.29
N ALA A 30 14.99 -9.60 -14.26
CA ALA A 30 15.32 -11.02 -14.41
C ALA A 30 14.30 -11.75 -15.31
N ARG A 31 13.00 -11.44 -15.15
CA ARG A 31 11.93 -11.99 -15.99
C ARG A 31 12.04 -11.51 -17.44
N GLU A 32 12.34 -10.23 -17.67
CA GLU A 32 12.52 -9.69 -19.01
C GLU A 32 13.73 -10.31 -19.70
N ALA A 33 14.86 -10.44 -19.01
CA ALA A 33 16.06 -11.11 -19.53
C ALA A 33 15.78 -12.58 -19.88
N ALA A 34 15.08 -13.31 -19.02
CA ALA A 34 14.65 -14.68 -19.27
C ALA A 34 13.74 -14.82 -20.51
N LEU A 35 12.82 -13.86 -20.71
CA LEU A 35 11.96 -13.82 -21.88
C LEU A 35 12.75 -13.46 -23.16
N ALA A 36 13.74 -12.57 -23.07
CA ALA A 36 14.61 -12.24 -24.19
C ALA A 36 15.45 -13.45 -24.63
N THR A 37 16.05 -14.19 -23.69
CA THR A 37 16.80 -15.43 -24.01
C THR A 37 15.91 -16.49 -24.65
N LYS A 38 14.65 -16.64 -24.19
CA LYS A 38 13.69 -17.56 -24.82
C LYS A 38 13.30 -17.15 -26.25
N ARG A 39 13.28 -15.84 -26.56
CA ARG A 39 13.03 -15.33 -27.91
C ARG A 39 14.22 -15.60 -28.85
N GLU A 40 15.44 -15.54 -28.33
CA GLU A 40 16.66 -15.79 -29.11
C GLU A 40 16.91 -17.29 -29.34
N ASP A 41 16.73 -18.12 -28.32
CA ASP A 41 16.90 -19.57 -28.39
C ASP A 41 15.70 -20.31 -27.75
N PRO A 42 14.74 -20.81 -28.56
CA PRO A 42 13.52 -21.45 -28.04
C PRO A 42 13.75 -22.80 -27.36
N THR A 43 14.97 -23.36 -27.44
CA THR A 43 15.37 -24.62 -26.81
C THR A 43 15.94 -24.44 -25.40
N VAL A 44 16.34 -23.23 -25.02
CA VAL A 44 16.87 -22.92 -23.69
C VAL A 44 15.71 -22.63 -22.76
N LYS A 45 15.46 -23.52 -21.78
CA LYS A 45 14.51 -23.23 -20.71
C LYS A 45 15.07 -22.10 -19.84
N PRO A 46 14.39 -20.95 -19.75
CA PRO A 46 14.86 -19.89 -18.87
C PRO A 46 14.80 -20.37 -17.42
N LYS A 47 15.88 -20.14 -16.66
CA LYS A 47 15.86 -20.26 -15.20
C LYS A 47 15.13 -19.06 -14.64
N LEU A 48 13.79 -19.11 -14.66
CA LEU A 48 13.00 -18.24 -13.80
C LEU A 48 13.00 -18.87 -12.42
N ASP A 49 13.51 -18.15 -11.42
CA ASP A 49 13.23 -18.51 -10.03
C ASP A 49 11.71 -18.38 -9.84
N GLU A 50 11.05 -19.51 -9.58
CA GLU A 50 9.63 -19.56 -9.28
C GLU A 50 9.37 -18.87 -7.95
N VAL A 51 9.13 -17.56 -8.01
CA VAL A 51 8.65 -16.80 -6.86
C VAL A 51 7.26 -17.32 -6.48
N CYS A 52 7.11 -17.71 -5.21
CA CYS A 52 5.83 -18.13 -4.65
C CYS A 52 4.76 -17.05 -4.90
N GLU A 53 3.58 -17.46 -5.37
CA GLU A 53 2.45 -16.57 -5.63
C GLU A 53 2.11 -15.69 -4.43
N ASN A 54 2.08 -16.27 -3.23
CA ASN A 54 1.82 -15.55 -1.98
C ASN A 54 2.79 -14.37 -1.76
N LEU A 55 4.07 -14.52 -2.13
CA LEU A 55 5.04 -13.45 -1.98
C LEU A 55 4.77 -12.30 -2.95
N ARG A 56 4.29 -12.60 -4.16
CA ARG A 56 3.93 -11.58 -5.15
C ARG A 56 2.72 -10.77 -4.69
N THR A 57 1.71 -11.43 -4.15
CA THR A 57 0.52 -10.76 -3.63
C THR A 57 0.88 -9.81 -2.47
N VAL A 58 1.65 -10.30 -1.49
CA VAL A 58 2.09 -9.48 -0.35
C VAL A 58 2.95 -8.30 -0.79
N GLU A 59 3.87 -8.51 -1.74
CA GLU A 59 4.71 -7.44 -2.30
C GLU A 59 3.86 -6.37 -3.00
N TYR A 60 2.91 -6.78 -3.85
CA TYR A 60 2.04 -5.87 -4.57
C TYR A 60 1.14 -5.05 -3.62
N GLU A 61 0.48 -5.71 -2.67
CA GLU A 61 -0.41 -5.06 -1.69
C GLU A 61 0.37 -4.12 -0.77
N ALA A 62 1.56 -4.52 -0.31
CA ALA A 62 2.39 -3.68 0.55
C ALA A 62 2.88 -2.43 -0.18
N ILE A 63 3.34 -2.55 -1.43
CA ILE A 63 3.73 -1.40 -2.25
C ILE A 63 2.51 -0.50 -2.47
N HIS A 64 1.36 -1.08 -2.83
CA HIS A 64 0.13 -0.33 -3.08
C HIS A 64 -0.32 0.48 -1.85
N PHE A 65 -0.28 -0.13 -0.66
CA PHE A 65 -0.60 0.54 0.59
C PHE A 65 0.38 1.67 0.92
N LEU A 66 1.69 1.43 0.79
CA LEU A 66 2.73 2.42 1.12
C LEU A 66 2.79 3.59 0.13
N GLU A 67 2.33 3.39 -1.11
CA GLU A 67 2.21 4.43 -2.14
C GLU A 67 0.85 5.13 -2.17
N ALA A 68 -0.10 4.70 -1.34
CA ALA A 68 -1.43 5.27 -1.29
C ALA A 68 -1.39 6.78 -0.99
N LYS A 69 -2.34 7.53 -1.55
CA LYS A 69 -2.35 9.00 -1.50
C LYS A 69 -2.37 9.57 -0.07
N PHE A 70 -2.94 8.84 0.87
CA PHE A 70 -3.02 9.25 2.28
C PHE A 70 -1.72 9.01 3.05
N GLN A 71 -0.76 8.26 2.50
CA GLN A 71 0.53 8.01 3.15
C GLN A 71 1.54 9.13 2.81
N PRO A 72 2.28 9.66 3.79
CA PRO A 72 3.31 10.65 3.54
C PRO A 72 4.55 10.06 2.85
N THR A 73 4.73 8.73 2.90
CA THR A 73 5.89 7.98 2.39
C THR A 73 6.27 8.35 0.96
N LYS A 74 5.30 8.67 0.10
CA LYS A 74 5.54 9.04 -1.30
C LYS A 74 6.25 10.40 -1.45
N LYS A 75 6.02 11.33 -0.54
CA LYS A 75 6.61 12.68 -0.51
C LYS A 75 7.96 12.70 0.22
N GLN A 76 8.37 11.58 0.83
CA GLN A 76 9.59 11.50 1.62
C GLN A 76 10.81 11.22 0.74
N THR A 77 11.95 11.77 1.17
CA THR A 77 13.27 11.50 0.60
C THR A 77 14.20 10.99 1.69
N HIS A 78 15.20 10.21 1.28
CA HIS A 78 16.22 9.69 2.20
C HIS A 78 16.90 10.82 2.99
N ASP A 79 17.25 11.92 2.31
CA ASP A 79 17.91 13.07 2.93
C ASP A 79 16.98 13.81 3.91
N GLY A 80 15.70 13.96 3.55
CA GLY A 80 14.67 14.52 4.43
C GLY A 80 14.52 13.72 5.73
N ILE A 81 14.41 12.39 5.62
CA ILE A 81 14.29 11.49 6.79
C ILE A 81 15.56 11.56 7.66
N SER A 82 16.75 11.53 7.06
CA SER A 82 18.00 11.61 7.82
C SER A 82 18.12 12.91 8.62
N THR A 83 17.68 14.02 8.03
CA THR A 83 17.65 15.35 8.65
C THR A 83 16.61 15.38 9.77
N LEU A 84 15.42 14.83 9.54
CA LEU A 84 14.36 14.72 10.53
C LEU A 84 14.82 13.92 11.75
N VAL A 85 15.35 12.72 11.54
CA VAL A 85 15.81 11.83 12.63
C VAL A 85 16.94 12.50 13.44
N SER A 86 17.85 13.19 12.76
CA SER A 86 18.93 13.94 13.42
C SER A 86 18.38 15.13 14.23
N GLY A 87 17.40 15.86 13.70
CA GLY A 87 16.72 16.97 14.37
C GLY A 87 15.93 16.50 15.59
N LEU A 88 15.19 15.39 15.47
CA LEU A 88 14.46 14.74 16.55
C LEU A 88 15.39 14.13 17.62
N GLY A 89 16.68 14.00 17.33
CA GLY A 89 17.71 13.59 18.29
C GLY A 89 17.82 14.50 19.52
N LYS A 90 17.45 15.78 19.38
CA LYS A 90 17.51 16.78 20.46
C LYS A 90 16.42 16.58 21.51
N TYR A 91 15.29 16.01 21.11
CA TYR A 91 14.16 15.75 21.98
C TYR A 91 14.28 14.35 22.60
N SER A 92 13.84 14.22 23.85
CA SER A 92 13.81 12.96 24.60
C SER A 92 12.68 12.03 24.16
N LEU A 93 12.51 11.86 22.84
CA LEU A 93 11.53 10.96 22.23
C LEU A 93 12.05 9.53 22.24
N THR A 94 11.16 8.57 22.49
CA THR A 94 11.45 7.15 22.39
C THR A 94 11.68 6.73 20.93
N LYS A 95 12.32 5.58 20.71
CA LYS A 95 12.53 5.07 19.34
C LYS A 95 11.22 4.82 18.60
N GLY A 96 10.17 4.40 19.31
CA GLY A 96 8.84 4.19 18.75
C GLY A 96 8.18 5.50 18.33
N GLU A 97 8.19 6.51 19.20
CA GLU A 97 7.67 7.86 18.91
C GLU A 97 8.39 8.46 17.69
N LYS A 98 9.72 8.38 17.64
CA LYS A 98 10.51 8.86 16.48
C LYS A 98 10.10 8.16 15.19
N LEU A 99 9.93 6.84 15.23
CA LEU A 99 9.52 6.06 14.07
C LEU A 99 8.09 6.44 13.61
N GLN A 100 7.17 6.64 14.56
CA GLN A 100 5.81 7.06 14.25
C GLN A 100 5.76 8.46 13.65
N ILE A 101 6.55 9.41 14.16
CA ILE A 101 6.68 10.75 13.57
C ILE A 101 7.21 10.65 12.13
N VAL A 102 8.22 9.81 11.88
CA VAL A 102 8.73 9.59 10.52
C VAL A 102 7.66 8.95 9.62
N ASN A 103 6.90 7.97 10.11
CA ASN A 103 5.95 7.25 9.28
C ASN A 103 4.64 8.00 9.00
N LEU A 104 4.14 8.76 9.98
CA LEU A 104 2.86 9.47 9.89
C LEU A 104 3.01 10.93 9.47
N ALA A 105 4.20 11.52 9.72
CA ALA A 105 4.52 12.88 9.33
C ALA A 105 3.49 13.93 9.81
N PRO A 106 3.33 14.07 11.14
CA PRO A 106 2.31 14.94 11.70
C PRO A 106 2.53 16.39 11.26
N THR A 107 1.49 17.00 10.70
CA THR A 107 1.47 18.39 10.25
C THR A 107 0.70 19.29 11.20
N GLU A 108 -0.20 18.71 12.00
CA GLU A 108 -1.03 19.39 12.98
C GLU A 108 -0.68 18.97 14.41
N ASP A 109 -0.99 19.84 15.38
CA ASP A 109 -0.74 19.58 16.80
C ASP A 109 -1.51 18.32 17.26
N ILE A 110 -2.76 18.16 16.81
CA ILE A 110 -3.67 17.06 17.18
C ILE A 110 -3.06 15.70 16.81
N GLU A 111 -2.40 15.60 15.67
CA GLU A 111 -1.73 14.37 15.23
C GLU A 111 -0.56 14.02 16.14
N LEU A 112 0.16 15.03 16.64
CA LEU A 112 1.27 14.84 17.56
C LEU A 112 0.81 14.34 18.93
N TYR A 113 -0.38 14.75 19.40
CA TYR A 113 -1.00 14.23 20.63
C TYR A 113 -1.31 12.73 20.55
N VAL A 114 -1.57 12.19 19.36
CA VAL A 114 -1.84 10.76 19.17
C VAL A 114 -0.55 9.94 19.20
N VAL A 115 0.57 10.54 18.78
CA VAL A 115 1.86 9.85 18.66
C VAL A 115 2.66 9.86 19.96
N VAL A 116 2.64 10.97 20.71
CA VAL A 116 3.49 11.15 21.90
C VAL A 116 2.64 11.16 23.16
N GLU A 117 2.96 10.26 24.09
CA GLU A 117 2.31 10.24 25.39
C GLU A 117 2.75 11.44 26.26
N GLN A 118 1.79 12.03 26.98
CA GLN A 118 2.00 13.16 27.89
C GLN A 118 2.72 14.34 27.21
N LEU A 119 2.30 14.66 25.97
CA LEU A 119 2.93 15.69 25.13
C LEU A 119 3.03 17.06 25.82
N GLU A 120 1.99 17.49 26.54
CA GLU A 120 1.96 18.78 27.25
C GLU A 120 3.01 18.87 28.35
N GLU A 121 3.20 17.81 29.14
CA GLU A 121 4.17 17.83 30.25
C GLU A 121 5.62 17.80 29.75
N ARG A 122 5.85 17.16 28.59
CA ARG A 122 7.20 16.92 28.06
C ARG A 122 7.67 17.97 27.06
N PHE A 123 6.77 18.49 26.22
CA PHE A 123 7.15 19.22 25.00
C PHE A 123 6.26 20.41 24.65
N LEU A 124 5.45 20.95 25.57
CA LEU A 124 4.52 22.06 25.27
C LEU A 124 5.17 23.23 24.50
N ASP A 125 6.36 23.66 24.92
CA ASP A 125 7.08 24.77 24.30
C ASP A 125 7.79 24.37 22.98
N ASP A 126 8.05 23.08 22.79
CA ASP A 126 8.81 22.52 21.68
C ASP A 126 7.94 21.95 20.55
N MET A 127 6.62 21.77 20.77
CA MET A 127 5.67 21.31 19.75
C MET A 127 5.81 22.04 18.40
N PRO A 128 5.81 23.39 18.34
CA PRO A 128 5.92 24.09 17.06
C PRO A 128 7.26 23.82 16.36
N ASN A 129 8.34 23.60 17.13
CA ASN A 129 9.66 23.30 16.58
C ASN A 129 9.70 21.88 15.97
N ILE A 130 9.03 20.92 16.62
CA ILE A 130 8.91 19.54 16.11
C ILE A 130 8.12 19.55 14.80
N LEU A 131 6.98 20.23 14.75
CA LEU A 131 6.17 20.31 13.53
C LEU A 131 6.87 21.05 12.39
N GLN A 132 7.66 22.09 12.71
CA GLN A 132 8.49 22.75 11.70
C GLN A 132 9.55 21.81 11.14
N LEU A 133 10.23 21.01 11.97
CA LEU A 133 11.19 20.01 11.51
C LEU A 133 10.55 18.97 10.60
N VAL A 134 9.34 18.51 10.93
CA VAL A 134 8.58 17.60 10.07
C VAL A 134 8.32 18.28 8.73
N ARG A 135 7.76 19.49 8.72
CA ARG A 135 7.47 20.22 7.48
C ARG A 135 8.72 20.49 6.61
N ASP A 136 9.84 20.81 7.24
CA ASP A 136 11.12 21.06 6.55
C ASP A 136 11.73 19.79 5.95
N SER A 137 11.38 18.61 6.48
CA SER A 137 11.84 17.32 5.97
C SER A 137 11.12 16.88 4.70
N PHE A 138 9.98 17.48 4.38
CA PHE A 138 9.26 17.28 3.13
C PHE A 138 9.73 18.28 2.09
N ASP A 139 9.83 17.85 0.83
CA ASP A 139 10.15 18.75 -0.28
C ASP A 139 9.21 19.95 -0.28
N LYS A 140 9.80 21.15 -0.26
CA LYS A 140 9.12 22.45 -0.18
C LYS A 140 8.09 22.65 -1.30
N ASP A 141 8.17 21.87 -2.38
CA ASP A 141 7.27 21.92 -3.52
C ASP A 141 5.88 21.32 -3.24
N ALA A 142 5.74 20.38 -2.29
CA ALA A 142 4.44 19.79 -1.99
C ALA A 142 3.52 20.73 -1.19
N VAL A 143 4.09 21.62 -0.38
CA VAL A 143 3.34 22.55 0.48
C VAL A 143 2.76 23.74 -0.30
N ALA A 144 3.35 24.09 -1.43
CA ALA A 144 2.82 25.14 -2.31
C ALA A 144 1.51 24.71 -2.99
N VAL A 145 1.43 23.45 -3.42
CA VAL A 145 0.30 22.91 -4.19
C VAL A 145 -0.97 22.76 -3.34
N GLU A 146 -0.86 22.31 -2.09
CA GLU A 146 -2.02 22.17 -1.19
C GLU A 146 -2.53 23.54 -0.69
N ARG A 147 -1.67 24.55 -0.54
CA ARG A 147 -2.09 25.90 -0.14
C ARG A 147 -2.83 26.62 -1.28
N THR A 148 -2.38 26.48 -2.52
CA THR A 148 -3.10 27.01 -3.68
C THR A 148 -4.45 26.33 -3.90
N GLN A 149 -4.55 25.01 -3.70
CA GLN A 149 -5.82 24.29 -3.84
C GLN A 149 -6.86 24.68 -2.77
N ARG A 150 -6.41 25.06 -1.56
CA ARG A 150 -7.30 25.55 -0.50
C ARG A 150 -7.73 27.00 -0.69
N GLU A 151 -6.92 27.81 -1.37
CA GLU A 151 -7.23 29.22 -1.67
C GLU A 151 -8.08 29.39 -2.95
N GLU A 152 -8.04 28.42 -3.88
CA GLU A 152 -8.78 28.44 -5.14
C GLU A 152 -10.16 27.78 -5.09
N ALA A 153 -10.50 27.08 -3.99
CA ALA A 153 -11.84 26.53 -3.80
C ALA A 153 -12.86 27.66 -3.65
N THR A 154 -13.66 27.89 -4.69
CA THR A 154 -14.69 28.94 -4.68
C THR A 154 -15.86 28.54 -3.78
N ASP A 155 -16.50 29.52 -3.13
CA ASP A 155 -17.66 29.32 -2.25
C ASP A 155 -18.82 28.52 -2.91
N ALA A 156 -18.84 28.42 -4.24
CA ALA A 156 -19.80 27.64 -5.01
C ALA A 156 -19.55 26.12 -4.95
N GLU A 157 -18.30 25.66 -4.88
CA GLU A 157 -17.97 24.23 -4.82
C GLU A 157 -18.22 23.64 -3.42
N VAL A 158 -17.95 24.44 -2.37
CA VAL A 158 -18.26 24.06 -0.98
C VAL A 158 -19.78 24.01 -0.76
N ALA A 159 -20.55 24.89 -1.42
CA ALA A 159 -22.01 24.88 -1.38
C ALA A 159 -22.63 23.70 -2.15
N ALA A 160 -22.02 23.29 -3.27
CA ALA A 160 -22.46 22.12 -4.03
C ALA A 160 -22.25 20.82 -3.25
N LEU A 161 -21.11 20.67 -2.57
CA LEU A 161 -20.83 19.50 -1.72
C LEU A 161 -21.77 19.42 -0.50
N ALA A 162 -22.18 20.56 0.05
CA ALA A 162 -23.14 20.62 1.16
C ALA A 162 -24.58 20.23 0.76
N MET A 163 -24.94 20.36 -0.51
CA MET A 163 -26.27 19.96 -1.02
C MET A 163 -26.38 18.47 -1.36
N GLU A 164 -25.26 17.74 -1.43
CA GLU A 164 -25.24 16.32 -1.81
C GLU A 164 -25.52 15.37 -0.63
N ILE A 165 -25.54 15.88 0.61
CA ILE A 165 -25.71 15.07 1.84
C ILE A 165 -27.19 14.89 2.24
N ASP A 166 -28.11 15.72 1.73
CA ASP A 166 -29.55 15.63 2.07
C ASP A 166 -30.36 15.17 0.84
N GLY A 167 -30.22 13.88 0.50
CA GLY A 167 -31.06 13.22 -0.49
C GLY A 167 -32.42 12.83 0.11
N PRO A 168 -33.55 13.05 -0.61
CA PRO A 168 -34.86 12.68 -0.12
C PRO A 168 -35.06 11.16 -0.18
N ASP A 169 -35.67 10.60 0.87
CA ASP A 169 -36.19 9.23 0.90
C ASP A 169 -37.09 8.97 -0.32
N ALA A 170 -36.67 8.10 -1.24
CA ALA A 170 -37.52 7.49 -2.26
C ALA A 170 -36.86 6.24 -2.87
N ASP A 171 -37.48 5.10 -2.58
CA ASP A 171 -37.55 3.87 -3.38
C ASP A 171 -36.98 3.95 -4.82
N GLY A 172 -35.84 3.29 -5.04
CA GLY A 172 -35.23 3.10 -6.35
C GLY A 172 -34.44 1.79 -6.42
N GLU A 173 -34.81 0.99 -7.41
CA GLU A 173 -34.32 -0.36 -7.75
C GLU A 173 -32.79 -0.41 -7.92
N TYR A 174 -32.13 -1.40 -7.29
CA TYR A 174 -30.70 -1.64 -7.41
C TYR A 174 -30.38 -2.21 -8.80
N ASP A 175 -29.60 -1.47 -9.59
CA ASP A 175 -29.03 -1.92 -10.87
C ASP A 175 -27.59 -2.42 -10.60
N ASP A 176 -27.37 -3.73 -10.75
CA ASP A 176 -26.17 -4.49 -10.31
C ASP A 176 -25.00 -4.46 -11.32
N ASP A 177 -25.07 -3.65 -12.38
CA ASP A 177 -24.15 -3.77 -13.52
C ASP A 177 -23.07 -2.67 -13.64
N SER A 178 -22.71 -1.99 -12.54
CA SER A 178 -21.59 -1.03 -12.54
C SER A 178 -20.31 -1.61 -11.95
N TRP A 179 -19.86 -2.73 -12.50
CA TRP A 179 -18.47 -3.20 -12.37
C TRP A 179 -17.76 -2.98 -13.71
N PRO A 180 -16.73 -2.11 -13.79
CA PRO A 180 -15.92 -2.00 -15.01
C PRO A 180 -15.08 -3.26 -15.18
N GLY A 181 -15.60 -4.20 -15.97
CA GLY A 181 -14.91 -5.43 -16.38
C GLY A 181 -13.71 -5.12 -17.27
N ASP A 182 -12.53 -5.52 -16.82
CA ASP A 182 -11.28 -5.44 -17.57
C ASP A 182 -11.20 -6.66 -18.51
N ASP A 183 -11.68 -6.48 -19.76
CA ASP A 183 -11.68 -7.47 -20.85
C ASP A 183 -10.26 -7.78 -21.38
N ARG A 184 -9.38 -8.31 -20.52
CA ARG A 184 -8.03 -8.78 -20.92
C ARG A 184 -7.84 -10.28 -20.93
N TRP A 185 -8.84 -11.07 -20.52
CA TRP A 185 -8.75 -12.54 -20.47
C TRP A 185 -9.49 -13.29 -21.58
N ALA A 186 -10.11 -12.61 -22.55
CA ALA A 186 -10.97 -13.25 -23.55
C ALA A 186 -10.25 -13.90 -24.76
N ASN A 187 -8.92 -13.88 -24.84
CA ASN A 187 -8.20 -14.26 -26.08
C ASN A 187 -7.38 -15.57 -26.05
N ASP A 188 -7.48 -16.39 -25.00
CA ASP A 188 -6.68 -17.65 -24.91
C ASP A 188 -7.54 -18.92 -24.74
N ALA A 189 -8.81 -18.90 -25.19
CA ALA A 189 -9.74 -20.03 -25.01
C ALA A 189 -10.00 -20.90 -26.26
N GLU A 190 -9.30 -20.70 -27.38
CA GLU A 190 -9.52 -21.49 -28.61
C GLU A 190 -8.30 -22.28 -29.07
N GLU A 191 -7.73 -23.15 -28.22
CA GLU A 191 -6.88 -24.24 -28.73
C GLU A 191 -6.72 -25.41 -27.74
N TYR A 192 -7.81 -26.05 -27.29
CA TYR A 192 -7.72 -27.44 -26.81
C TYR A 192 -8.85 -28.27 -27.38
N GLY A 193 -8.43 -29.21 -28.23
CA GLY A 193 -9.28 -30.04 -29.08
C GLY A 193 -10.14 -31.03 -28.31
N ASP A 194 -11.35 -31.17 -28.84
CA ASP A 194 -12.24 -32.31 -28.76
C ASP A 194 -11.47 -33.65 -28.81
N SER A 195 -11.38 -34.32 -27.67
CA SER A 195 -11.20 -35.76 -27.62
C SER A 195 -11.82 -36.34 -26.33
N GLY A 196 -13.06 -36.79 -26.48
CA GLY A 196 -13.67 -37.96 -25.85
C GLY A 196 -13.33 -38.31 -24.39
N PHE A 197 -14.31 -38.13 -23.50
CA PHE A 197 -14.47 -38.99 -22.34
C PHE A 197 -15.96 -39.19 -22.03
N VAL A 198 -16.42 -40.42 -22.17
CA VAL A 198 -17.78 -40.90 -21.84
C VAL A 198 -17.69 -41.46 -20.42
N GLU A 199 -18.50 -40.95 -19.49
CA GLU A 199 -18.63 -41.54 -18.15
C GLU A 199 -20.10 -41.91 -17.89
N GLU A 200 -20.46 -43.13 -18.28
CA GLU A 200 -21.48 -43.93 -17.59
C GLU A 200 -20.83 -44.47 -16.30
N GLY A 201 -21.45 -44.22 -15.15
CA GLY A 201 -21.00 -44.86 -13.90
C GLY A 201 -21.51 -44.17 -12.65
N GLY A 202 -22.81 -44.33 -12.36
CA GLY A 202 -23.34 -44.00 -11.04
C GLY A 202 -22.70 -44.88 -9.96
N LEU A 203 -22.00 -44.26 -9.01
CA LEU A 203 -21.65 -44.89 -7.74
C LEU A 203 -22.74 -44.57 -6.73
N GLU A 204 -23.61 -45.55 -6.46
CA GLU A 204 -24.41 -45.61 -5.23
C GLU A 204 -23.45 -45.83 -4.04
N GLY A 205 -23.54 -44.96 -3.04
CA GLY A 205 -22.80 -45.05 -1.79
C GLY A 205 -23.78 -45.12 -0.63
N ASP A 206 -23.79 -46.28 0.02
CA ASP A 206 -24.60 -46.66 1.18
C ASP A 206 -24.51 -45.65 2.33
N LEU A 207 -25.67 -45.22 2.84
CA LEU A 207 -25.83 -44.55 4.13
C LEU A 207 -26.74 -45.42 5.00
N ASP A 208 -26.12 -46.37 5.71
CA ASP A 208 -26.74 -47.05 6.84
C ASP A 208 -26.98 -46.04 7.98
N VAL A 209 -28.25 -45.78 8.28
CA VAL A 209 -28.68 -45.14 9.52
C VAL A 209 -29.40 -46.21 10.33
N GLU A 210 -28.72 -46.73 11.35
CA GLU A 210 -29.34 -47.52 12.42
C GLU A 210 -30.28 -46.62 13.22
N GLU A 211 -31.56 -47.00 13.35
CA GLU A 211 -32.39 -46.69 14.51
C GLU A 211 -33.49 -47.78 14.69
N GLU A 212 -33.56 -48.29 15.93
CA GLU A 212 -34.45 -49.30 16.57
C GLU A 212 -34.19 -50.81 16.38
#